data_AF-A0A963F5A5-F1
#
_entry.id   AF-A0A963F5A5-F1
#
_cell.length_a   1.000
_cell.length_b   1.000
_cell.length_c   1.000
_cell.angle_alpha   90.00
_cell.angle_beta   90.00
_cell.angle_gamma   90.00
#
_symmetry.space_group_name_H-M   'P 1'
#
loop_
_entity.id
_entity.type
_entity.pdbx_description
1 polymer ?
#
loop_
_entity_poly.entity_id
_entity_poly.type
_entity_poly.pdbx_seq_one_letter_code
_entity_poly.pdbx_strand_id
1 'polypeptide(L)'
;MSSLQLENQHQSLDAENRWLRQKLHELTEEARLSEETFRRCHEREVSLLDAEDLPQLLEALTAGLQQSFCVPAISLVLSDPDHELRQLLTISGNSAYDRNRLIFVDRPATFSPIYENLQHSRLGPYLGEEHRRLFPGKDVIRSIAMLPMIRR
;
A
#
# COMPACT_ATOMS: atom_id res chain seq x y z
N MET A 1 43.43 44.05 12.12
CA MET A 1 42.34 43.05 12.18
C MET A 1 41.04 43.83 12.19
N SER A 2 40.47 44.09 11.00
CA SER A 2 39.44 45.14 10.82
C SER A 2 38.04 44.66 11.17
N SER A 3 37.18 45.56 11.65
CA SER A 3 35.77 45.30 12.02
C SER A 3 34.98 44.56 10.93
N LEU A 4 35.21 44.93 9.67
CA LEU A 4 34.65 44.26 8.48
C LEU A 4 34.86 42.73 8.47
N GLN A 5 35.95 42.23 9.06
CA GLN A 5 36.30 40.81 9.06
C GLN A 5 35.56 40.02 10.15
N LEU A 6 35.22 40.70 11.26
CA LEU A 6 34.31 40.17 12.30
C LEU A 6 32.86 40.19 11.81
N GLU A 7 32.42 41.27 11.15
CA GLU A 7 31.05 41.34 10.58
C GLU A 7 30.83 40.28 9.50
N ASN A 8 31.80 40.03 8.62
CA ASN A 8 31.73 38.94 7.64
C ASN A 8 31.70 37.55 8.32
N GLN A 9 32.45 37.33 9.40
CA GLN A 9 32.35 36.07 10.16
C GLN A 9 30.98 35.91 10.81
N HIS A 10 30.43 36.95 11.45
CA HIS A 10 29.10 36.90 12.05
C HIS A 10 28.01 36.64 10.99
N GLN A 11 28.05 37.33 9.85
CA GLN A 11 27.09 37.11 8.76
C GLN A 11 27.19 35.69 8.16
N SER A 12 28.41 35.14 8.05
CA SER A 12 28.63 33.75 7.62
C SER A 12 28.07 32.74 8.63
N LEU A 13 28.33 32.93 9.92
CA LEU A 13 27.83 32.07 11.00
C LEU A 13 26.30 32.14 11.09
N ASP A 14 25.69 33.32 10.92
CA ASP A 14 24.23 33.47 10.90
C ASP A 14 23.60 32.82 9.68
N ALA A 15 24.27 32.85 8.52
CA ALA A 15 23.82 32.13 7.33
C ALA A 15 23.91 30.60 7.50
N GLU A 16 25.00 30.11 8.06
CA GLU A 16 25.19 28.69 8.41
C GLU A 16 24.17 28.23 9.46
N ASN A 17 23.90 29.03 10.50
CA ASN A 17 22.91 28.70 11.52
C ASN A 17 21.49 28.63 10.94
N ARG A 18 21.12 29.54 10.01
CA ARG A 18 19.86 29.47 9.28
C ARG A 18 19.77 28.21 8.42
N TRP A 19 20.83 27.88 7.68
CA TRP A 19 20.88 26.69 6.83
C TRP A 19 20.77 25.40 7.65
N LEU A 20 21.50 25.28 8.76
CA LEU A 20 21.43 24.14 9.67
C LEU A 20 20.03 23.98 10.30
N ARG A 21 19.38 25.07 10.72
CA ARG A 21 17.99 25.03 11.23
C ARG A 21 17.00 24.57 10.17
N GLN A 22 17.15 25.06 8.93
CA GLN A 22 16.30 24.59 7.82
C GLN A 22 16.52 23.09 7.55
N LYS A 23 17.77 22.64 7.50
CA LYS A 23 18.10 21.23 7.26
C LYS A 23 17.60 20.31 8.37
N LEU A 24 17.69 20.74 9.64
CA LEU A 24 17.09 20.04 10.77
C LEU A 24 15.56 19.97 10.67
N HIS A 25 14.90 21.05 10.25
CA HIS A 25 13.45 21.04 10.07
C HIS A 25 13.01 20.08 8.95
N GLU A 26 13.69 20.11 7.81
CA GLU A 26 13.46 19.17 6.69
C GLU A 26 13.60 17.69 7.14
N LEU A 27 14.70 17.36 7.83
CA LEU A 27 14.93 16.00 8.36
C LEU A 27 13.91 15.60 9.44
N THR A 28 13.42 16.56 10.24
CA THR A 28 12.42 16.30 11.26
C THR A 28 11.05 15.96 10.66
N GLU A 29 10.62 16.69 9.62
CA GLU A 29 9.38 16.37 8.91
C GLU A 29 9.49 15.06 8.12
N GLU A 30 10.63 14.78 7.49
CA GLU A 30 10.88 13.49 6.82
C GLU A 30 10.81 12.32 7.81
N ALA A 31 11.44 12.45 8.98
CA ALA A 31 11.35 11.47 10.06
C ALA A 31 9.91 11.28 10.57
N ARG A 32 9.16 12.38 10.78
CA ARG A 32 7.75 12.34 11.23
C ARG A 32 6.83 11.63 10.24
N LEU A 33 6.99 11.88 8.94
CA LEU A 33 6.24 11.21 7.88
C LEU A 33 6.59 9.72 7.77
N SER A 34 7.86 9.38 7.95
CA SER A 34 8.34 8.00 8.01
C SER A 34 7.77 7.24 9.21
N GLU A 35 7.79 7.85 10.40
CA GLU A 35 7.25 7.26 11.63
C GLU A 35 5.72 7.06 11.57
N GLU A 36 4.98 8.02 11.02
CA GLU A 36 3.53 7.89 10.80
C GLU A 36 3.20 6.74 9.82
N THR A 37 4.01 6.59 8.76
CA THR A 37 3.88 5.49 7.79
C THR A 37 4.22 4.15 8.43
N PHE A 38 5.33 4.08 9.18
CA PHE A 38 5.77 2.87 9.87
C PHE A 38 4.75 2.39 10.90
N ARG A 39 4.21 3.30 11.73
CA ARG A 39 3.17 2.99 12.71
C ARG A 39 1.92 2.39 12.07
N ARG A 40 1.41 2.99 10.98
CA ARG A 40 0.26 2.46 10.23
C ARG A 40 0.53 1.09 9.63
N CYS A 41 1.75 0.83 9.14
CA CYS A 41 2.15 -0.50 8.69
C CYS A 41 2.21 -1.51 9.84
N HIS A 42 2.76 -1.14 10.99
CA HIS A 42 2.91 -2.05 12.14
C HIS A 42 1.58 -2.39 12.82
N GLU A 43 0.71 -1.39 13.07
CA GLU A 43 -0.67 -1.61 13.53
C GLU A 43 -1.42 -2.56 12.58
N ARG A 44 -1.11 -2.49 11.28
CA ARG A 44 -1.73 -3.37 10.28
C ARG A 44 -1.13 -4.77 10.22
N GLU A 45 0.17 -4.91 10.44
CA GLU A 45 0.83 -6.21 10.58
C GLU A 45 0.25 -6.99 11.76
N VAL A 46 0.09 -6.34 12.93
CA VAL A 46 -0.58 -6.92 14.09
C VAL A 46 -2.02 -7.34 13.75
N SER A 47 -2.82 -6.45 13.14
CA SER A 47 -4.18 -6.76 12.68
C SER A 47 -4.28 -7.91 11.66
N LEU A 48 -3.19 -8.27 10.96
CA LEU A 48 -3.14 -9.43 10.06
C LEU A 48 -2.74 -10.72 10.80
N LEU A 49 -1.93 -10.61 11.85
CA LEU A 49 -1.54 -11.71 12.72
C LEU A 49 -2.66 -12.13 13.69
N ASP A 50 -3.51 -11.18 14.10
CA ASP A 50 -4.67 -11.40 14.98
C ASP A 50 -5.87 -12.08 14.29
N ALA A 51 -5.81 -12.32 12.97
CA ALA A 51 -6.91 -12.94 12.23
C ALA A 51 -7.05 -14.44 12.57
N GLU A 52 -8.17 -14.82 13.20
CA GLU A 52 -8.41 -16.18 13.71
C GLU A 52 -8.84 -17.17 12.62
N ASP A 53 -9.44 -16.68 11.52
CA ASP A 53 -9.90 -17.50 10.40
C ASP A 53 -9.61 -16.85 9.03
N LEU A 54 -9.75 -17.63 7.95
CA LEU A 54 -9.55 -17.14 6.59
C LEU A 54 -10.52 -15.99 6.21
N PRO A 55 -11.83 -16.04 6.49
CA PRO A 55 -12.74 -14.89 6.32
C PRO A 55 -12.23 -13.58 6.95
N GLN A 56 -11.76 -13.62 8.20
CA GLN A 56 -11.19 -12.46 8.90
C GLN A 56 -9.91 -11.98 8.22
N LEU A 57 -9.01 -12.90 7.81
CA LEU A 57 -7.80 -12.56 7.08
C LEU A 57 -8.08 -11.92 5.71
N LEU A 58 -9.22 -12.22 5.09
CA LEU A 58 -9.65 -11.70 3.79
C LEU A 58 -10.49 -10.40 3.86
N GLU A 59 -11.03 -10.06 5.02
CA GLU A 59 -11.58 -8.71 5.32
C GLU A 59 -10.49 -7.77 5.88
N ALA A 60 -9.54 -8.36 6.64
CA ALA A 60 -8.15 -7.95 6.53
C ALA A 60 -7.64 -8.18 5.08
N LEU A 61 -6.48 -7.69 4.67
CA LEU A 61 -6.04 -7.64 3.25
C LEU A 61 -6.95 -6.88 2.24
N THR A 62 -8.27 -6.72 2.45
CA THR A 62 -9.18 -6.00 1.54
C THR A 62 -9.73 -4.70 2.15
N ALA A 63 -10.92 -4.72 2.76
CA ALA A 63 -11.58 -3.52 3.29
C ALA A 63 -10.73 -2.84 4.38
N GLY A 64 -10.12 -3.62 5.28
CA GLY A 64 -9.24 -3.06 6.31
C GLY A 64 -7.99 -2.39 5.71
N LEU A 65 -7.39 -2.91 4.62
CA LEU A 65 -6.26 -2.23 3.97
C LEU A 65 -6.74 -0.94 3.30
N GLN A 66 -7.95 -0.96 2.71
CA GLN A 66 -8.51 0.24 2.10
C GLN A 66 -8.66 1.37 3.12
N GLN A 67 -9.20 1.04 4.30
CA GLN A 67 -9.40 1.99 5.40
C GLN A 67 -8.05 2.45 5.96
N SER A 68 -7.15 1.54 6.34
CA SER A 68 -5.85 1.88 6.93
C SER A 68 -4.97 2.73 6.02
N PHE A 69 -5.05 2.56 4.69
CA PHE A 69 -4.26 3.34 3.72
C PHE A 69 -5.02 4.48 3.03
N CYS A 70 -6.31 4.69 3.34
CA CYS A 70 -7.18 5.71 2.74
C CYS A 70 -7.24 5.67 1.19
N VAL A 71 -7.11 4.48 0.58
CA VAL A 71 -7.06 4.33 -0.89
C VAL A 71 -8.47 4.20 -1.51
N PRO A 72 -8.72 4.71 -2.73
CA PRO A 72 -10.09 4.78 -3.29
C PRO A 72 -10.70 3.42 -3.65
N ALA A 73 -9.87 2.41 -3.87
CA ALA A 73 -10.27 1.02 -4.06
C ALA A 73 -9.11 0.07 -3.73
N ILE A 74 -9.42 -1.16 -3.32
CA ILE A 74 -8.50 -2.30 -3.19
C ILE A 74 -9.22 -3.54 -3.67
N SER A 75 -8.48 -4.42 -4.33
CA SER A 75 -8.94 -5.73 -4.79
C SER A 75 -7.83 -6.76 -4.63
N LEU A 76 -8.21 -7.96 -4.18
CA LEU A 76 -7.35 -9.10 -3.94
C LEU A 76 -7.71 -10.20 -4.95
N VAL A 77 -6.71 -10.63 -5.73
CA VAL A 77 -6.85 -11.74 -6.68
C VAL A 77 -6.15 -12.97 -6.10
N LEU A 78 -6.88 -14.07 -5.95
CA LEU A 78 -6.35 -15.34 -5.43
C LEU A 78 -6.41 -16.42 -6.51
N SER A 79 -5.32 -17.16 -6.68
CA SER A 79 -5.30 -18.36 -7.51
C SER A 79 -5.89 -19.52 -6.71
N ASP A 80 -6.99 -20.11 -7.20
CA ASP A 80 -7.74 -21.18 -6.54
C ASP A 80 -8.20 -22.22 -7.57
N PRO A 81 -7.26 -22.94 -8.21
CA PRO A 81 -7.54 -23.87 -9.31
C PRO A 81 -8.39 -25.06 -8.88
N ASP A 82 -8.13 -25.60 -7.69
CA ASP A 82 -8.85 -26.76 -7.13
C ASP A 82 -10.11 -26.37 -6.35
N HIS A 83 -10.40 -25.05 -6.29
CA HIS A 83 -11.55 -24.44 -5.62
C HIS A 83 -11.64 -24.69 -4.10
N GLU A 84 -10.55 -25.12 -3.47
CA GLU A 84 -10.48 -25.39 -2.03
C GLU A 84 -10.76 -24.14 -1.20
N LEU A 85 -10.27 -22.96 -1.62
CA LEU A 85 -10.52 -21.71 -0.89
C LEU A 85 -11.99 -21.31 -0.97
N ARG A 86 -12.60 -21.38 -2.17
CA ARG A 86 -14.05 -21.16 -2.34
C ARG A 86 -14.89 -22.13 -1.52
N GLN A 87 -14.51 -23.41 -1.47
CA GLN A 87 -15.21 -24.42 -0.67
C GLN A 87 -15.08 -24.13 0.83
N LEU A 88 -13.88 -23.86 1.33
CA LEU A 88 -13.63 -23.55 2.74
C LEU A 88 -14.40 -22.30 3.20
N LEU A 89 -14.45 -21.25 2.37
CA LEU A 89 -15.24 -20.03 2.61
C LEU A 89 -16.75 -20.23 2.48
N THR A 90 -17.20 -21.33 1.86
CA THR A 90 -18.62 -21.70 1.82
C THR A 90 -19.00 -22.50 3.07
N ILE A 91 -18.12 -23.42 3.50
CA ILE A 91 -18.31 -24.27 4.69
C ILE A 91 -18.26 -23.45 5.99
N SER A 92 -17.39 -22.45 6.08
CA SER A 92 -17.29 -21.59 7.27
C SER A 92 -18.55 -20.76 7.54
N GLY A 93 -19.43 -20.57 6.54
CA GLY A 93 -20.67 -19.80 6.62
C GLY A 93 -20.48 -18.30 6.87
N ASN A 94 -19.26 -17.87 7.19
CA ASN A 94 -18.92 -16.52 7.57
C ASN A 94 -18.72 -15.65 6.32
N SER A 95 -19.50 -14.58 6.21
CA SER A 95 -19.48 -13.63 5.08
C SER A 95 -18.82 -12.30 5.44
N ALA A 96 -17.86 -12.33 6.38
CA ALA A 96 -17.11 -11.17 6.84
C ALA A 96 -16.36 -10.42 5.73
N TYR A 97 -16.08 -11.04 4.58
CA TYR A 97 -15.31 -10.45 3.47
C TYR A 97 -16.21 -9.88 2.35
N ASP A 98 -15.85 -8.70 1.83
CA ASP A 98 -16.53 -8.10 0.66
C ASP A 98 -16.19 -8.81 -0.66
N ARG A 99 -17.16 -9.55 -1.20
CA ARG A 99 -17.07 -10.28 -2.48
C ARG A 99 -16.78 -9.40 -3.69
N ASN A 100 -17.01 -8.09 -3.64
CA ASN A 100 -16.69 -7.19 -4.75
C ASN A 100 -15.18 -6.87 -4.84
N ARG A 101 -14.41 -7.23 -3.81
CA ARG A 101 -12.96 -7.00 -3.70
C ARG A 101 -12.17 -8.29 -3.85
N LEU A 102 -12.81 -9.44 -3.67
CA LEU A 102 -12.17 -10.74 -3.66
C LEU A 102 -12.47 -11.49 -4.96
N ILE A 103 -11.44 -11.68 -5.78
CA ILE A 103 -11.55 -12.30 -7.10
C ILE A 103 -10.77 -13.62 -7.08
N PHE A 104 -11.48 -14.73 -7.22
CA PHE A 104 -10.88 -16.03 -7.42
C PHE A 104 -10.65 -16.30 -8.90
N VAL A 105 -9.47 -16.81 -9.24
CA VAL A 105 -9.10 -17.18 -10.61
C VAL A 105 -8.43 -18.54 -10.58
N ASP A 106 -8.62 -19.35 -11.62
CA ASP A 106 -8.02 -20.69 -11.64
C ASP A 106 -6.53 -20.57 -12.03
N ARG A 107 -6.21 -19.58 -12.87
CA ARG A 107 -4.85 -19.11 -13.18
C ARG A 107 -4.82 -17.58 -13.32
N PRO A 108 -3.76 -16.87 -12.88
CA PRO A 108 -3.65 -15.42 -13.06
C PRO A 108 -3.72 -14.96 -14.52
N ALA A 109 -3.19 -15.76 -15.44
CA ALA A 109 -3.20 -15.49 -16.89
C ALA A 109 -4.61 -15.33 -17.47
N THR A 110 -5.59 -16.08 -16.93
CA THR A 110 -7.01 -16.02 -17.34
C THR A 110 -7.63 -14.64 -17.05
N PHE A 111 -7.04 -13.89 -16.12
CA PHE A 111 -7.49 -12.56 -15.74
C PHE A 111 -6.80 -11.46 -16.57
N SER A 112 -5.46 -11.51 -16.67
CA SER A 112 -4.67 -10.81 -17.70
C SER A 112 -3.23 -11.38 -17.78
N PRO A 113 -2.58 -11.42 -18.96
CA PRO A 113 -1.18 -11.84 -19.11
C PRO A 113 -0.18 -11.07 -18.25
N ILE A 114 -0.49 -9.82 -17.87
CA ILE A 114 0.39 -8.98 -17.02
C ILE A 114 0.59 -9.60 -15.63
N TYR A 115 -0.40 -10.33 -15.10
CA TYR A 115 -0.32 -10.92 -13.76
C TYR A 115 0.52 -12.21 -13.71
N GLU A 116 0.64 -12.97 -14.81
CA GLU A 116 1.40 -14.23 -14.83
C GLU A 116 2.90 -14.00 -14.62
N ASN A 117 3.42 -12.83 -15.02
CA ASN A 117 4.83 -12.45 -14.88
C ASN A 117 5.07 -11.34 -13.85
N LEU A 118 4.13 -11.11 -12.93
CA LEU A 118 4.25 -10.09 -11.89
C LEU A 118 5.16 -10.58 -10.75
N GLN A 119 6.48 -10.49 -10.95
CA GLN A 119 7.50 -10.89 -9.94
C GLN A 119 7.86 -9.77 -8.94
N HIS A 120 7.51 -8.53 -9.26
CA HIS A 120 7.80 -7.34 -8.46
C HIS A 120 6.58 -6.43 -8.43
N SER A 121 6.50 -5.54 -7.45
CA SER A 121 5.46 -4.51 -7.42
C SER A 121 5.56 -3.61 -8.66
N ARG A 122 4.40 -3.18 -9.18
CA ARG A 122 4.30 -2.28 -10.32
C ARG A 122 3.31 -1.15 -10.03
N LEU A 123 3.74 0.09 -10.26
CA LEU A 123 2.90 1.28 -10.26
C LEU A 123 2.75 1.74 -11.71
N GLY A 124 1.52 2.05 -12.15
CA GLY A 124 1.26 2.44 -13.53
C GLY A 124 -0.08 3.15 -13.73
N PRO A 125 -0.37 3.59 -14.97
CA PRO A 125 -1.67 4.17 -15.32
C PRO A 125 -2.79 3.11 -15.25
N TYR A 126 -4.03 3.57 -15.10
CA TYR A 126 -5.19 2.71 -15.21
C TYR A 126 -5.50 2.41 -16.68
N LEU A 127 -5.39 1.14 -17.09
CA LEU A 127 -5.69 0.62 -18.42
C LEU A 127 -7.09 0.00 -18.40
N GLY A 128 -8.02 0.56 -19.16
CA GLY A 128 -9.46 0.31 -19.05
C GLY A 128 -9.87 -1.17 -19.06
N GLU A 129 -9.66 -1.87 -20.17
CA GLU A 129 -10.07 -3.29 -20.30
C GLU A 129 -9.34 -4.23 -19.32
N GLU A 130 -8.09 -3.91 -18.98
CA GLU A 130 -7.24 -4.76 -18.13
C GLU A 130 -7.58 -4.64 -16.64
N HIS A 131 -7.94 -3.44 -16.18
CA HIS A 131 -8.17 -3.16 -14.76
C HIS A 131 -9.65 -2.99 -14.37
N ARG A 132 -10.59 -2.84 -15.32
CA ARG A 132 -12.03 -2.72 -15.02
C ARG A 132 -12.58 -3.91 -14.24
N ARG A 133 -12.06 -5.12 -14.50
CA ARG A 133 -12.43 -6.34 -13.77
C ARG A 133 -11.92 -6.37 -12.32
N LEU A 134 -10.88 -5.61 -11.97
CA LEU A 134 -10.44 -5.48 -10.57
C LEU A 134 -11.41 -4.62 -9.75
N PHE A 135 -11.91 -3.54 -10.32
CA PHE A 135 -12.63 -2.49 -9.59
C PHE A 135 -14.03 -2.25 -10.17
N PRO A 136 -14.98 -3.20 -10.00
CA PRO A 136 -16.34 -3.05 -10.51
C PRO A 136 -17.00 -1.79 -9.91
N GLY A 137 -17.58 -0.95 -10.77
CA GLY A 137 -18.26 0.29 -10.37
C GLY A 137 -17.34 1.42 -9.88
N LYS A 138 -16.06 1.45 -10.28
CA LYS A 138 -15.10 2.51 -9.92
C LYS A 138 -14.55 3.25 -11.14
N ASP A 139 -15.22 4.32 -11.55
CA ASP A 139 -14.92 5.04 -12.79
C ASP A 139 -13.82 6.12 -12.69
N VAL A 140 -13.27 6.37 -11.49
CA VAL A 140 -12.38 7.52 -11.21
C VAL A 140 -10.91 7.12 -10.98
N ILE A 141 -10.55 5.86 -11.23
CA ILE A 141 -9.18 5.35 -11.01
C ILE A 141 -8.28 5.80 -12.17
N ARG A 142 -7.20 6.54 -11.87
CA ARG A 142 -6.23 7.03 -12.88
C ARG A 142 -4.91 6.26 -12.87
N SER A 143 -4.56 5.66 -11.74
CA SER A 143 -3.34 4.88 -11.54
C SER A 143 -3.64 3.67 -10.67
N ILE A 144 -2.82 2.63 -10.82
CA ILE A 144 -2.90 1.38 -10.07
C ILE A 144 -1.52 1.01 -9.52
N ALA A 145 -1.49 0.49 -8.30
CA ALA A 145 -0.36 -0.26 -7.76
C ALA A 145 -0.75 -1.74 -7.67
N MET A 146 0.10 -2.62 -8.18
CA MET A 146 -0.07 -4.06 -8.14
C MET A 146 1.08 -4.67 -7.34
N LEU A 147 0.77 -5.50 -6.35
CA LEU A 147 1.75 -6.14 -5.47
C LEU A 147 1.53 -7.66 -5.53
N PRO A 148 2.50 -8.45 -6.02
CA PRO A 148 2.39 -9.90 -6.00
C PRO A 148 2.66 -10.45 -4.60
N MET A 149 1.71 -11.22 -4.05
CA MET A 149 1.87 -11.89 -2.75
C MET A 149 2.59 -13.24 -2.92
N ILE A 150 3.90 -13.17 -3.13
CA ILE A 150 4.76 -14.37 -3.27
C ILE A 150 5.37 -14.70 -1.91
N ARG A 151 5.05 -15.88 -1.37
CA ARG A 151 5.77 -16.44 -0.22
C ARG A 151 7.17 -16.88 -0.69
N ARG A 152 8.20 -16.37 -0.04
CA ARG A 152 9.60 -16.81 -0.19
C ARG A 152 9.98 -17.77 0.93
#